data_AF-A0AAW7ZBG2-F1
#
_entry.id   AF-A0AAW7ZBG2-F1
#
_cell.length_a   1.000
_cell.length_b   1.000
_cell.length_c   1.000
_cell.angle_alpha   90.00
_cell.angle_beta   90.00
_cell.angle_gamma   90.00
#
_symmetry.space_group_name_H-M   'P 1'
#
loop_
_entity.id
_entity.type
_entity.pdbx_description
1 polymer ?
#
loop_
_entity_poly.entity_id
_entity_poly.type
_entity_poly.pdbx_seq_one_letter_code
_entity_poly.pdbx_strand_id
1 'polypeptide(L)'
;MKCLKIEDNKGFYSIDGENWLMIDKISKNDLLGLLDIALTSDFEMDEYDKEKLGNQAHQVIYNNIHEKFKEILTNKSRFKDESERMYKNAIEKYSAKSS
;
A
#
# COMPACT_ATOMS: atom_id res chain seq x y z
N MET A 1 -3.59 8.16 -0.75
CA MET A 1 -3.47 8.37 -2.21
C MET A 1 -3.69 7.03 -2.88
N LYS A 2 -4.53 6.97 -3.91
CA LYS A 2 -4.84 5.72 -4.60
C LYS A 2 -3.77 5.41 -5.63
N CYS A 3 -3.06 4.30 -5.44
CA CYS A 3 -1.97 3.88 -6.32
C CYS A 3 -2.32 2.65 -7.16
N LEU A 4 -3.29 1.84 -6.73
CA LEU A 4 -3.79 0.68 -7.46
C LEU A 4 -5.31 0.76 -7.56
N LYS A 5 -5.83 0.60 -8.77
CA LYS A 5 -7.28 0.57 -9.01
C LYS A 5 -7.66 -0.52 -10.00
N ILE A 6 -8.89 -1.00 -9.91
CA ILE A 6 -9.46 -1.92 -10.88
C ILE A 6 -10.62 -1.22 -11.59
N GLU A 7 -10.53 -1.10 -12.91
CA GLU A 7 -11.50 -0.38 -13.75
C GLU A 7 -11.63 -1.09 -15.10
N ASP A 8 -12.83 -1.14 -15.68
CA ASP A 8 -13.08 -1.73 -17.02
C ASP A 8 -12.49 -3.15 -17.21
N ASN A 9 -12.68 -4.01 -16.22
CA ASN A 9 -12.13 -5.36 -16.18
C ASN A 9 -10.58 -5.45 -16.22
N LYS A 10 -9.87 -4.36 -15.90
CA LYS A 10 -8.40 -4.24 -15.98
C LYS A 10 -7.83 -3.61 -14.70
N GLY A 11 -6.65 -4.07 -14.30
CA GLY A 11 -5.88 -3.46 -13.23
C GLY A 11 -5.06 -2.29 -13.75
N PHE A 12 -5.03 -1.21 -12.98
CA PHE A 12 -4.20 -0.03 -13.24
C PHE A 12 -3.37 0.32 -12.01
N TYR A 13 -2.21 0.90 -12.26
CA TYR A 13 -1.34 1.46 -11.23
C TYR A 13 -1.01 2.93 -11.54
N SER A 14 -0.69 3.69 -10.50
CA SER A 14 -0.21 5.06 -10.59
C SER A 14 0.80 5.34 -9.48
N ILE A 15 1.89 6.03 -9.82
CA ILE A 15 2.94 6.48 -8.89
C ILE A 15 2.76 7.95 -8.50
N ASP A 16 2.01 8.71 -9.28
CA ASP A 16 1.76 10.13 -9.08
C ASP A 16 0.28 10.41 -8.74
N GLY A 17 -0.60 9.42 -8.88
CA GLY A 17 -2.04 9.52 -8.65
C GLY A 17 -2.82 10.10 -9.84
N GLU A 18 -2.13 10.66 -10.85
CA GLU A 18 -2.73 11.28 -12.02
C GLU A 18 -2.62 10.39 -13.26
N ASN A 19 -1.46 9.79 -13.48
CA ASN A 19 -1.15 8.94 -14.63
C ASN A 19 -1.40 7.48 -14.27
N TRP A 20 -2.45 6.91 -14.86
CA TRP A 20 -2.85 5.52 -14.66
C TRP A 20 -2.36 4.65 -15.82
N LEU A 21 -1.49 3.70 -15.50
CA LEU A 21 -0.94 2.74 -16.45
C LEU A 21 -1.49 1.34 -16.16
N MET A 22 -1.62 0.52 -17.19
CA MET A 22 -2.10 -0.85 -17.00
C MET A 22 -1.09 -1.68 -16.21
N ILE A 23 -1.59 -2.51 -15.30
CA ILE A 23 -0.78 -3.36 -14.42
C ILE A 23 0.16 -4.31 -15.20
N ASP A 24 -0.19 -4.69 -16.43
CA ASP A 24 0.65 -5.53 -17.30
C ASP A 24 1.93 -4.83 -17.77
N LYS A 25 1.93 -3.50 -17.83
CA LYS A 25 3.08 -2.67 -18.23
C LYS A 25 3.96 -2.27 -17.06
N ILE A 26 3.68 -2.76 -15.85
CA ILE A 26 4.45 -2.37 -14.68
C ILE A 26 5.90 -2.84 -14.81
N SER A 27 6.84 -1.91 -14.65
CA SER A 27 8.27 -2.20 -14.67
C SER A 27 8.84 -2.28 -13.26
N LYS A 28 10.10 -2.73 -13.16
CA LYS A 28 10.84 -2.73 -11.89
C LYS A 28 10.96 -1.32 -11.29
N ASN A 29 11.12 -0.29 -12.12
CA ASN A 29 11.23 1.09 -11.63
C ASN A 29 9.90 1.58 -11.05
N ASP A 30 8.78 1.23 -11.69
CA ASP A 30 7.45 1.59 -11.19
C ASP A 30 7.14 0.90 -9.87
N LEU A 31 7.51 -0.37 -9.73
CA LEU A 31 7.39 -1.10 -8.46
C LEU A 31 8.19 -0.45 -7.33
N LEU A 32 9.40 0.03 -7.61
CA LEU A 32 10.23 0.75 -6.63
C LEU A 32 9.59 2.09 -6.25
N GLY A 33 9.02 2.81 -7.23
CA GLY A 33 8.30 4.06 -6.97
C GLY A 33 7.07 3.84 -6.09
N LEU A 34 6.25 2.83 -6.42
CA LEU A 34 5.09 2.43 -5.60
C LEU A 34 5.51 2.04 -4.18
N LEU A 35 6.62 1.31 -4.05
CA LEU A 35 7.16 0.90 -2.75
C LEU A 35 7.56 2.13 -1.91
N ASP A 36 8.25 3.08 -2.52
CA ASP A 36 8.65 4.32 -1.85
C ASP A 36 7.42 5.09 -1.33
N ILE A 37 6.38 5.20 -2.16
CA ILE A 37 5.10 5.83 -1.80
C ILE A 37 4.41 5.08 -0.66
N ALA A 38 4.38 3.74 -0.70
CA ALA A 38 3.80 2.92 0.36
C ALA A 38 4.51 3.13 1.71
N LEU A 39 5.82 3.37 1.69
CA LEU A 39 6.62 3.60 2.89
C LEU A 39 6.54 5.05 3.39
N THR A 40 6.49 6.04 2.50
CA THR A 40 6.55 7.47 2.86
C THR A 40 5.17 8.11 3.06
N SER A 41 4.17 7.71 2.29
CA SER A 41 2.83 8.32 2.25
C SER A 41 1.72 7.31 2.54
N ASP A 42 0.47 7.80 2.56
CA ASP A 42 -0.73 6.98 2.58
C ASP A 42 -0.96 6.35 1.20
N PHE A 43 -0.77 5.03 1.13
CA PHE A 43 -0.95 4.24 -0.09
C PHE A 43 -2.26 3.46 0.00
N GLU A 44 -3.14 3.71 -0.94
CA GLU A 44 -4.44 3.07 -1.06
C GLU A 44 -4.50 2.23 -2.33
N MET A 45 -5.18 1.10 -2.23
CA MET A 45 -5.29 0.12 -3.31
C MET A 45 -6.66 -0.54 -3.28
N ASP A 46 -7.24 -0.78 -4.46
CA ASP A 46 -8.47 -1.57 -4.57
C ASP A 46 -8.19 -3.03 -4.21
N GLU A 47 -9.16 -3.63 -3.52
CA GLU A 47 -9.11 -5.04 -3.17
C GLU A 47 -9.09 -5.90 -4.44
N TYR A 48 -8.20 -6.88 -4.46
CA TYR A 48 -8.09 -7.81 -5.56
C TYR A 48 -9.42 -8.53 -5.80
N ASP A 49 -9.96 -8.39 -7.00
CA ASP A 49 -11.22 -9.01 -7.40
C ASP A 49 -11.06 -9.69 -8.77
N LYS A 50 -11.14 -11.01 -8.75
CA LYS A 50 -11.02 -11.86 -9.96
C LYS A 50 -12.15 -11.62 -10.96
N GLU A 51 -13.34 -11.22 -10.51
CA GLU A 51 -14.51 -11.00 -11.37
C GLU A 51 -14.38 -9.67 -12.11
N LYS A 52 -13.73 -8.69 -11.48
CA LYS A 52 -13.36 -7.39 -12.06
C LYS A 52 -12.05 -7.43 -12.86
N LEU A 53 -11.40 -8.56 -13.00
CA LEU A 53 -10.20 -8.69 -13.83
C LEU A 53 -10.47 -9.74 -14.90
N GLY A 54 -10.83 -9.30 -16.10
CA GLY A 54 -11.20 -10.23 -17.18
C GLY A 54 -10.02 -11.04 -17.74
N ASN A 55 -8.78 -10.58 -17.52
CA ASN A 55 -7.57 -11.20 -18.04
C ASN A 55 -6.76 -11.92 -16.95
N GLN A 56 -6.42 -13.19 -17.17
CA GLN A 56 -5.59 -13.99 -16.26
C GLN A 56 -4.22 -13.34 -15.97
N ALA A 57 -3.60 -12.67 -16.95
CA ALA A 57 -2.34 -11.96 -16.72
C ALA A 57 -2.51 -10.83 -15.71
N HIS A 58 -3.57 -10.03 -15.86
CA HIS A 58 -3.86 -8.94 -14.92
C HIS A 58 -4.19 -9.50 -13.53
N GLN A 59 -4.91 -10.62 -13.44
CA GLN A 59 -5.18 -11.28 -12.17
C GLN A 59 -3.89 -11.68 -11.45
N VAL A 60 -2.98 -12.38 -12.13
CA VAL A 60 -1.72 -12.85 -11.53
C VAL A 60 -0.82 -11.68 -11.11
N ILE A 61 -0.68 -10.66 -11.97
CA ILE A 61 0.19 -9.52 -11.69
C ILE A 61 -0.41 -8.68 -10.55
N TYR A 62 -1.70 -8.33 -10.63
CA TYR A 62 -2.36 -7.52 -9.63
C TYR A 62 -2.37 -8.22 -8.27
N ASN A 63 -2.68 -9.52 -8.21
CA ASN A 63 -2.67 -10.27 -6.95
C ASN A 63 -1.27 -10.27 -6.31
N ASN A 64 -0.22 -10.55 -7.07
CA ASN A 64 1.15 -10.56 -6.55
C ASN A 64 1.58 -9.21 -5.97
N ILE A 65 1.24 -8.12 -6.66
CA ILE A 65 1.54 -6.77 -6.21
C ILE A 65 0.71 -6.47 -4.95
N HIS A 66 -0.60 -6.63 -5.04
CA HIS A 66 -1.52 -6.36 -3.94
C HIS A 66 -1.12 -7.12 -2.66
N GLU A 67 -0.79 -8.41 -2.74
CA GLU A 67 -0.33 -9.18 -1.57
C GLU A 67 0.98 -8.63 -0.98
N LYS A 68 2.00 -8.36 -1.82
CA LYS A 68 3.28 -7.79 -1.35
C LYS A 68 3.07 -6.44 -0.67
N PHE A 69 2.32 -5.55 -1.30
CA PHE A 69 2.04 -4.22 -0.76
C PHE A 69 1.18 -4.28 0.50
N LYS A 70 0.20 -5.19 0.55
CA LYS A 70 -0.63 -5.41 1.75
C LYS A 70 0.22 -5.88 2.92
N GLU A 71 1.17 -6.77 2.70
CA GLU A 71 2.12 -7.21 3.73
C GLU A 71 2.98 -6.05 4.23
N ILE A 72 3.53 -5.24 3.31
CA ILE A 72 4.35 -4.06 3.65
C ILE A 72 3.55 -3.04 4.46
N LEU A 73 2.33 -2.71 4.03
CA LEU A 73 1.46 -1.76 4.73
C LEU A 73 1.00 -2.29 6.08
N THR A 74 0.72 -3.59 6.19
CA THR A 74 0.38 -4.23 7.46
C THR A 74 1.57 -4.16 8.43
N ASN A 75 2.78 -4.43 7.94
CA ASN A 75 4.00 -4.31 8.73
C ASN A 75 4.30 -2.86 9.12
N LYS A 76 4.12 -1.90 8.22
CA LYS A 76 4.25 -0.45 8.49
C LYS A 76 3.24 -0.01 9.55
N SER A 77 1.98 -0.41 9.41
CA SER A 77 0.93 -0.14 10.41
C SER A 77 1.32 -0.72 11.76
N ARG A 78 1.74 -1.99 11.82
CA ARG A 78 2.24 -2.61 13.05
C ARG A 78 3.41 -1.85 13.67
N PHE A 79 4.37 -1.41 12.86
CA PHE A 79 5.54 -0.66 13.34
C PHE A 79 5.14 0.73 13.86
N LYS A 80 4.17 1.39 13.21
CA LYS A 80 3.61 2.67 13.63
C LYS A 80 2.75 2.52 14.89
N ASP A 81 1.92 1.48 14.98
CA ASP A 81 1.15 1.12 16.17
C ASP A 81 2.04 0.77 17.36
N GLU A 82 3.09 -0.04 17.17
CA GLU A 82 4.07 -0.31 18.22
C GLU A 82 4.82 0.96 18.63
N SER A 83 5.19 1.82 17.67
CA SER A 83 5.82 3.10 17.97
C SER A 83 4.88 4.04 18.73
N GLU A 84 3.61 4.18 18.34
CA GLU A 84 2.61 4.98 19.06
C GLU A 84 2.34 4.42 20.45
N ARG A 85 2.28 3.09 20.59
CA ARG A 85 2.06 2.42 21.88
C ARG A 85 3.27 2.55 22.81
N MET A 86 4.49 2.52 22.28
CA MET A 86 5.72 2.81 23.02
C MET A 86 5.86 4.30 23.37
N TYR A 87 5.50 5.21 22.45
CA TYR A 87 5.52 6.65 22.71
C TYR A 87 4.47 7.06 23.75
N LYS A 88 3.25 6.50 23.69
CA LYS A 88 2.22 6.69 24.74
C LYS A 88 2.72 6.24 26.10
N ASN A 89 3.28 5.03 26.19
CA ASN A 89 3.82 4.50 27.45
C ASN A 89 4.99 5.35 27.98
N ALA A 90 5.85 5.85 27.08
CA ALA A 90 6.96 6.71 27.46
C ALA A 90 6.46 8.07 27.97
N ILE A 91 5.51 8.72 27.28
CA ILE A 91 4.93 10.01 27.71
C ILE A 91 4.17 9.88 29.03
N GLU A 92 3.36 8.85 29.22
CA GLU A 92 2.65 8.61 30.50
C GLU A 92 3.61 8.43 31.68
N LYS A 93 4.77 7.78 31.46
CA LYS A 93 5.81 7.62 32.50
C LYS A 93 6.53 8.92 32.87
N TYR A 94 6.62 9.89 31.95
CA TYR A 94 7.21 11.20 32.23
C TYR A 94 6.20 12.19 32.83
N SER A 95 4.91 12.12 32.47
CA SER A 95 3.86 12.97 33.08
C SER A 95 3.44 12.54 34.49
N ALA A 96 3.63 11.28 34.86
CA ALA A 96 3.30 10.75 36.19
C ALA A 96 4.38 11.00 37.26
N LYS A 97 5.43 11.78 36.96
CA LYS A 97 6.55 12.06 37.88
C LYS A 97 6.71 13.53 38.29
N SER A 98 5.67 14.33 38.12
CA SER A 98 5.56 15.67 38.68
C SER A 98 4.26 15.81 39.46
N SER A 99 4.13 15.09 40.57
CA SER A 99 3.25 15.46 41.68
C SER A 99 3.66 14.77 42.97
#